data_AF-I2H0I5-F1
#
_entry.id   AF-I2H0I5-F1
#
_cell.length_a   1.000
_cell.length_b   1.000
_cell.length_c   1.000
_cell.angle_alpha   90.00
_cell.angle_beta   90.00
_cell.angle_gamma   90.00
#
_symmetry.space_group_name_H-M   'P 1'
#
loop_
_entity.id
_entity.type
_entity.pdbx_description
1 polymer ?
#
loop_
_entity_poly.entity_id
_entity_poly.type
_entity_poly.pdbx_seq_one_letter_code
_entity_poly.pdbx_strand_id
1 'polypeptide(L)'
;MSILNRLKQWNNTNSLLSSQYLQHLKYLISWPYPTLSPIPVLIPLSNNNIPQQQQSLGPAWDMFSNGSTLLAVPKKKVSHMKKRQKLYGPGDKQLKLNNNLNECPSCGHYKRSHTLCMYCFGEIKMIWKNNIKKIELEKSKLNNDDPINEIDQRLLYPGKVKTDYEIKLEDKDKYLLKRLRTLPVNEK
;
A
#
# COMPACT_ATOMS: atom_id res chain seq x y z
N MET A 1 -42.76 26.77 15.72
CA MET A 1 -42.92 26.38 14.30
C MET A 1 -41.57 26.43 13.60
N SER A 2 -40.62 25.60 14.02
CA SER A 2 -40.45 24.17 13.71
C SER A 2 -39.51 23.99 12.51
N ILE A 3 -38.25 23.70 12.86
CA ILE A 3 -37.16 23.16 12.03
C ILE A 3 -37.64 21.91 11.22
N LEU A 4 -38.76 21.31 11.63
CA LEU A 4 -39.47 20.23 10.93
C LEU A 4 -40.01 20.60 9.54
N ASN A 5 -40.23 21.89 9.23
CA ASN A 5 -40.74 22.27 7.91
C ASN A 5 -39.67 22.35 6.81
N ARG A 6 -38.38 22.25 7.16
CA ARG A 6 -37.28 22.26 6.17
C ARG A 6 -36.85 20.85 5.73
N LEU A 7 -37.10 19.83 6.55
CA LEU A 7 -36.86 18.43 6.20
C LEU A 7 -37.94 17.84 5.28
N LYS A 8 -39.10 18.50 5.15
CA LYS A 8 -40.20 18.05 4.26
C LYS A 8 -40.01 18.45 2.79
N GLN A 9 -39.07 19.35 2.48
CA GLN A 9 -38.74 19.75 1.11
C GLN A 9 -37.69 18.85 0.43
N TRP A 10 -36.92 18.06 1.20
CA TRP A 10 -35.87 17.20 0.65
C TRP A 10 -36.34 15.79 0.26
N ASN A 11 -37.50 15.36 0.79
CA ASN A 11 -38.04 14.02 0.54
C ASN A 11 -39.05 13.94 -0.62
N ASN A 12 -39.20 14.99 -1.44
CA ASN A 12 -40.23 15.03 -2.50
C ASN A 12 -39.70 15.38 -3.90
N THR A 13 -38.39 15.25 -4.14
CA THR A 13 -37.79 15.43 -5.48
C THR A 13 -37.09 14.18 -6.02
N ASN A 14 -37.27 13.03 -5.37
CA ASN A 14 -36.65 11.76 -5.79
C ASN A 14 -37.62 10.79 -6.49
N SER A 15 -38.72 11.27 -7.06
CA SER A 15 -39.69 10.43 -7.79
C SER A 15 -39.91 10.79 -9.27
N LEU A 16 -39.18 11.79 -9.82
CA LEU A 16 -39.37 12.23 -11.22
C LEU A 16 -38.10 12.19 -12.09
N LEU A 17 -37.06 11.46 -11.67
CA LEU A 17 -35.86 11.23 -12.50
C LEU A 17 -35.58 9.76 -12.84
N SER A 18 -36.55 8.87 -12.64
CA SER A 18 -36.48 7.47 -13.08
C SER A 18 -37.03 7.22 -14.49
N SER A 19 -37.54 8.24 -15.20
CA SER A 19 -38.28 8.05 -16.46
C SER A 19 -37.51 8.39 -17.75
N GLN A 20 -36.25 8.85 -17.68
CA GLN A 20 -35.50 9.26 -18.88
C GLN A 20 -34.22 8.46 -19.15
N TYR A 21 -33.96 7.37 -18.42
CA TYR A 21 -32.71 6.60 -18.59
C TYR A 21 -32.92 5.14 -19.05
N LEU A 22 -33.89 4.91 -19.95
CA LEU A 22 -34.07 3.61 -20.62
C LEU A 22 -34.17 3.71 -22.15
N GLN A 23 -33.45 4.64 -22.79
CA GLN A 23 -33.37 4.70 -24.26
C GLN A 23 -31.95 4.69 -24.85
N HIS A 24 -30.89 4.61 -24.05
CA HIS A 24 -29.51 4.58 -24.56
C HIS A 24 -28.76 3.26 -24.42
N LEU A 25 -29.46 2.13 -24.23
CA LEU A 25 -28.86 0.78 -24.22
C LEU A 25 -29.13 -0.02 -25.51
N LYS A 26 -29.20 0.64 -26.67
CA LYS A 26 -29.26 -0.03 -27.99
C LYS A 26 -28.02 0.21 -28.88
N TYR A 27 -26.98 0.87 -28.38
CA TYR A 27 -25.77 1.18 -29.16
C TYR A 27 -24.50 0.46 -28.69
N LEU A 28 -24.62 -0.73 -28.11
CA LEU A 28 -23.47 -1.50 -27.62
C LEU A 28 -23.37 -2.93 -28.16
N ILE A 29 -23.73 -3.17 -29.43
CA ILE A 29 -23.32 -4.41 -30.13
C ILE A 29 -23.07 -4.11 -31.63
N SER A 30 -21.94 -3.47 -31.94
CA SER A 30 -21.27 -3.62 -33.24
C SER A 30 -19.83 -3.13 -33.15
N TRP A 31 -18.98 -3.91 -32.49
CA TRP A 31 -17.55 -3.82 -32.76
C TRP A 31 -17.29 -4.52 -34.10
N PRO A 32 -16.66 -3.86 -35.09
CA PRO A 32 -16.24 -4.56 -36.28
C PRO A 32 -15.09 -5.48 -35.86
N TYR A 33 -15.35 -6.79 -35.87
CA TYR A 33 -14.28 -7.77 -35.78
C TYR A 33 -13.33 -7.53 -36.96
N PRO A 34 -12.03 -7.27 -36.75
CA PRO A 34 -11.08 -7.25 -37.84
C PRO A 34 -11.06 -8.65 -38.44
N THR A 35 -11.52 -8.76 -39.69
CA THR A 35 -11.42 -9.98 -40.48
C THR A 35 -9.95 -10.28 -40.70
N LEU A 36 -9.46 -11.25 -39.93
CA LEU A 36 -8.14 -11.82 -40.06
C LEU A 36 -8.06 -12.47 -41.45
N SER A 37 -7.40 -11.80 -42.40
CA SER A 37 -6.99 -12.44 -43.65
C SER A 37 -6.10 -13.65 -43.32
N PRO A 38 -6.34 -14.84 -43.88
CA PRO A 38 -5.47 -15.97 -43.65
C PRO A 38 -4.15 -15.70 -44.37
N ILE A 39 -3.11 -15.39 -43.59
CA ILE A 39 -1.74 -15.47 -44.07
C ILE A 39 -1.46 -16.96 -44.31
N PRO A 40 -1.02 -17.39 -45.50
CA PRO A 40 -0.62 -18.77 -45.70
C PRO A 40 0.68 -18.99 -44.92
N VAL A 41 0.56 -19.58 -43.74
CA VAL A 41 1.72 -20.10 -43.02
C VAL A 41 2.16 -21.35 -43.76
N LEU A 42 3.24 -21.24 -44.53
CA LEU A 42 3.98 -22.39 -45.01
C LEU A 42 4.59 -23.07 -43.78
N ILE A 43 3.94 -24.12 -43.28
CA ILE A 43 4.51 -25.00 -42.26
C ILE A 43 5.47 -25.92 -43.01
N PRO A 44 6.79 -25.89 -42.76
CA PRO A 44 7.63 -26.99 -43.20
C PRO A 44 7.17 -28.22 -42.42
N LEU A 45 6.78 -29.29 -43.12
CA LEU A 45 6.63 -30.60 -42.50
C LEU A 45 7.98 -31.00 -41.92
N SER A 46 8.15 -30.76 -40.62
CA SER A 46 9.22 -31.34 -39.83
C SER A 46 8.87 -32.81 -39.64
N ASN A 47 9.58 -33.69 -40.33
CA ASN A 47 9.55 -35.12 -40.05
C ASN A 47 9.91 -35.35 -38.58
N ASN A 48 8.93 -35.77 -37.79
CA ASN A 48 9.11 -36.16 -36.40
C ASN A 48 9.84 -37.51 -36.33
N ASN A 49 11.17 -37.47 -36.40
CA ASN A 49 12.02 -38.47 -35.77
C ASN A 49 12.64 -37.85 -34.53
N ILE A 50 11.83 -37.71 -33.49
CA ILE A 50 12.30 -37.36 -32.16
C ILE A 50 12.42 -38.68 -31.39
N PRO A 51 13.62 -39.25 -31.22
CA PRO A 51 13.79 -40.34 -30.27
C PRO A 51 13.50 -39.81 -28.87
N GLN A 52 12.52 -40.42 -28.19
CA GLN A 52 12.27 -40.18 -26.78
C GLN A 52 13.49 -40.62 -25.98
N GLN A 53 14.38 -39.68 -25.65
CA GLN A 53 15.41 -39.92 -24.66
C GLN A 53 14.81 -39.65 -23.28
N GLN A 54 14.48 -40.75 -22.60
CA GLN A 54 14.17 -40.76 -21.17
C GLN A 54 15.36 -40.14 -20.43
N GLN A 55 15.15 -38.97 -19.84
CA GLN A 55 16.16 -38.32 -19.01
C GLN A 55 16.27 -39.12 -17.71
N SER A 56 17.21 -40.06 -17.68
CA SER A 56 17.68 -40.63 -16.42
C SER A 56 18.31 -39.50 -15.61
N LEU A 57 17.87 -39.37 -14.35
CA LEU A 57 18.47 -38.47 -13.38
C LEU A 57 19.89 -38.97 -13.08
N GLY A 58 20.85 -38.52 -13.90
CA GLY A 58 22.27 -38.74 -13.67
C GLY A 58 22.74 -38.10 -12.36
N PRO A 59 23.85 -38.57 -11.78
CA PRO A 59 24.30 -38.13 -10.48
C PRO A 59 24.68 -36.63 -10.50
N ALA A 60 24.39 -35.93 -9.40
CA ALA A 60 24.44 -34.46 -9.31
C ALA A 60 25.80 -33.81 -9.69
N TRP A 61 26.90 -34.57 -9.70
CA TRP A 61 28.22 -34.08 -10.11
C TRP A 61 28.39 -33.94 -11.64
N ASP A 62 27.57 -34.62 -12.45
CA ASP A 62 27.64 -34.54 -13.92
C ASP A 62 27.10 -33.20 -14.48
N MET A 63 26.38 -32.44 -13.65
CA MET A 63 25.90 -31.08 -13.94
C MET A 63 27.02 -30.03 -13.94
N PHE A 64 28.17 -30.33 -13.32
CA PHE A 64 29.34 -29.44 -13.28
C PHE A 64 30.41 -29.82 -14.31
N SER A 65 30.56 -31.10 -14.69
CA SER A 65 31.48 -31.56 -15.74
C SER A 65 30.94 -31.32 -17.15
N ASN A 66 29.65 -31.57 -17.39
CA ASN A 66 29.06 -31.54 -18.74
C ASN A 66 28.41 -30.18 -19.09
N GLY A 67 29.09 -29.10 -18.72
CA GLY A 67 28.94 -27.78 -19.34
C GLY A 67 27.74 -26.92 -18.93
N SER A 68 26.66 -27.46 -18.34
CA SER A 68 25.44 -26.66 -18.09
C SER A 68 25.65 -25.51 -17.08
N THR A 69 26.40 -25.76 -16.00
CA THR A 69 26.67 -24.73 -14.98
C THR A 69 27.74 -23.71 -15.43
N LEU A 70 28.70 -24.12 -16.26
CA LEU A 70 29.75 -23.25 -16.82
C LEU A 70 29.24 -22.33 -17.95
N LEU A 71 28.08 -22.63 -18.54
CA LEU A 71 27.43 -21.82 -19.57
C LEU A 71 26.58 -20.67 -19.00
N ALA A 72 26.07 -20.79 -17.77
CA ALA A 72 25.17 -19.82 -17.14
C ALA A 72 25.88 -18.63 -16.47
N VAL A 73 27.19 -18.74 -16.20
CA VAL A 73 27.98 -17.69 -15.54
C VAL A 73 28.36 -16.60 -16.56
N PRO A 74 28.26 -15.30 -16.20
CA PRO A 74 28.68 -14.22 -17.09
C PRO A 74 30.15 -14.37 -17.48
N LYS A 75 30.40 -14.56 -18.78
CA LYS A 75 31.74 -14.82 -19.33
C LYS A 75 32.77 -13.74 -19.00
N LYS A 76 32.34 -12.47 -18.87
CA LYS A 76 33.19 -11.30 -18.62
C LYS A 76 32.56 -10.40 -17.56
N LYS A 77 33.43 -9.69 -16.82
CA LYS A 77 33.01 -8.62 -15.93
C LYS A 77 32.28 -7.54 -16.72
N VAL A 78 31.08 -7.18 -16.27
CA VAL A 78 30.28 -6.10 -16.88
C VAL A 78 31.00 -4.77 -16.65
N SER A 79 31.17 -3.98 -17.71
CA SER A 79 31.79 -2.65 -17.59
C SER A 79 30.91 -1.68 -16.81
N HIS A 80 31.53 -0.64 -16.25
CA HIS A 80 30.79 0.42 -15.52
C HIS A 80 29.70 1.07 -16.40
N MET A 81 30.03 1.35 -17.67
CA MET A 81 29.07 1.89 -18.64
C MET A 81 27.86 0.97 -18.84
N LYS A 82 28.08 -0.33 -19.09
CA LYS A 82 27.00 -1.30 -19.29
C LYS A 82 26.12 -1.46 -18.05
N LYS A 83 26.71 -1.45 -16.85
CA LYS A 83 25.97 -1.47 -15.58
C LYS A 83 25.08 -0.24 -15.44
N ARG A 84 25.60 0.96 -15.73
CA ARG A 84 24.85 2.22 -15.65
C ARG A 84 23.77 2.33 -16.71
N GLN A 85 24.05 1.96 -17.95
CA GLN A 85 23.05 1.95 -19.02
C GLN A 85 21.90 0.98 -18.70
N LYS A 86 22.20 -0.20 -18.17
CA LYS A 86 21.18 -1.17 -17.76
C LYS A 86 20.35 -0.67 -16.56
N LEU A 87 20.95 0.06 -15.62
CA LEU A 87 20.27 0.52 -14.39
C LEU A 87 19.51 1.84 -14.59
N TYR A 88 20.17 2.85 -15.16
CA TYR A 88 19.66 4.22 -15.25
C TYR A 88 19.12 4.59 -16.63
N GLY A 89 19.48 3.84 -17.69
CA GLY A 89 19.03 4.10 -19.05
C GLY A 89 17.52 3.95 -19.25
N PRO A 90 16.89 2.82 -18.88
CA PRO A 90 15.46 2.64 -19.10
C PRO A 90 14.63 3.50 -18.14
N GLY A 91 13.63 4.19 -18.70
CA GLY A 91 12.72 5.04 -17.93
C GLY A 91 11.96 4.30 -16.84
N ASP A 92 11.72 3.00 -16.99
CA ASP A 92 10.96 2.19 -16.03
C ASP A 92 11.68 2.02 -14.68
N LYS A 93 13.02 2.07 -14.69
CA LYS A 93 13.84 1.96 -13.47
C LYS A 93 14.04 3.30 -12.77
N GLN A 94 13.64 4.39 -13.41
CA GLN A 94 13.77 5.73 -12.86
C GLN A 94 12.55 6.05 -11.98
N LEU A 95 12.79 6.76 -10.88
CA LEU A 95 11.71 7.25 -10.04
C LEU A 95 10.93 8.33 -10.81
N LYS A 96 9.62 8.12 -10.98
CA LYS A 96 8.74 9.08 -11.64
C LYS A 96 8.37 10.20 -10.68
N LEU A 97 8.14 11.40 -11.22
CA LEU A 97 7.64 12.53 -10.44
C LEU A 97 6.20 12.26 -9.98
N ASN A 98 5.91 12.55 -8.72
CA ASN A 98 4.58 12.41 -8.14
C ASN A 98 3.72 13.62 -8.50
N ASN A 99 3.11 13.60 -9.68
CA ASN A 99 2.25 14.69 -10.18
C ASN A 99 0.83 14.68 -9.57
N ASN A 100 0.46 13.60 -8.89
CA ASN A 100 -0.85 13.39 -8.31
C ASN A 100 -0.95 13.87 -6.86
N LEU A 101 -0.41 15.05 -6.56
CA LEU A 101 -0.57 15.72 -5.28
C LEU A 101 -1.60 16.83 -5.41
N ASN A 102 -2.51 16.90 -4.46
CA ASN A 102 -3.53 17.94 -4.36
C ASN A 102 -3.56 18.53 -2.94
N GLU A 103 -4.29 19.62 -2.78
CA GLU A 103 -4.52 20.25 -1.48
C GLU A 103 -5.54 19.47 -0.65
N CYS A 104 -5.33 19.44 0.67
CA CYS A 104 -6.31 18.91 1.60
C CYS A 104 -7.41 19.94 1.85
N PRO A 105 -8.71 19.60 1.68
CA PRO A 105 -9.81 20.54 1.88
C PRO A 105 -9.98 20.98 3.34
N SER A 106 -9.40 20.24 4.30
CA SER A 106 -9.54 20.55 5.73
C SER A 106 -8.39 21.37 6.29
N CYS A 107 -7.15 21.13 5.83
CA CYS A 107 -5.96 21.77 6.40
C CYS A 107 -5.09 22.54 5.39
N GLY A 108 -5.41 22.53 4.09
CA GLY A 108 -4.64 23.25 3.06
C GLY A 108 -3.23 22.73 2.80
N HIS A 109 -2.86 21.55 3.32
CA HIS A 109 -1.54 20.94 3.10
C HIS A 109 -1.57 19.93 1.95
N TYR A 110 -0.40 19.64 1.38
CA TYR A 110 -0.29 18.62 0.32
C TYR A 110 -0.71 17.24 0.82
N LYS A 111 -1.50 16.55 0.01
CA LYS A 111 -1.85 15.13 0.12
C LYS A 111 -1.82 14.47 -1.26
N ARG A 112 -1.97 13.15 -1.32
CA ARG A 112 -2.11 12.41 -2.59
C ARG A 112 -3.54 12.48 -3.10
N SER A 113 -3.72 12.57 -4.41
CA SER A 113 -5.04 12.50 -5.07
C SER A 113 -5.78 11.22 -4.69
N HIS A 114 -7.11 11.31 -4.59
CA HIS A 114 -8.01 10.22 -4.18
C HIS A 114 -7.70 9.56 -2.83
N THR A 115 -6.90 10.22 -1.98
CA THR A 115 -6.53 9.71 -0.66
C THR A 115 -6.91 10.70 0.43
N LEU A 116 -7.25 10.20 1.62
CA LEU A 116 -7.46 11.03 2.82
C LEU A 116 -6.14 11.65 3.29
N CYS A 117 -6.19 12.84 3.89
CA CYS A 117 -4.99 13.43 4.49
C CYS A 117 -4.61 12.65 5.75
N MET A 118 -3.38 12.16 5.79
CA MET A 118 -2.90 11.31 6.88
C MET A 118 -2.79 12.05 8.22
N TYR A 119 -2.61 13.37 8.17
CA TYR A 119 -2.57 14.19 9.36
C TYR A 119 -3.97 14.36 9.96
N CYS A 120 -4.94 14.83 9.18
CA CYS A 120 -6.33 15.00 9.65
C CYS A 120 -6.94 13.67 10.13
N PHE A 121 -6.66 12.57 9.42
CA PHE A 121 -7.09 11.25 9.88
C PHE A 121 -6.41 10.85 11.20
N GLY A 122 -5.14 11.19 11.37
CA GLY A 122 -4.41 11.00 12.62
C GLY A 122 -5.05 11.76 13.78
N GLU A 123 -5.44 13.01 13.58
CA GLU A 123 -6.13 13.83 14.59
C GLU A 123 -7.47 13.22 14.99
N ILE A 124 -8.29 12.80 14.02
CA ILE A 124 -9.58 12.12 14.29
C ILE A 124 -9.34 10.86 15.11
N LYS A 125 -8.34 10.04 14.74
CA LYS A 125 -7.98 8.84 15.49
C LYS A 125 -7.54 9.17 16.92
N MET A 126 -6.81 10.27 17.13
CA MET A 126 -6.40 10.72 18.46
C MET A 126 -7.60 11.16 19.31
N ILE A 127 -8.54 11.90 18.74
CA ILE A 127 -9.78 12.30 19.41
C ILE A 127 -10.57 11.08 19.86
N TRP A 128 -10.76 10.09 18.98
CA TRP A 128 -11.47 8.86 19.32
C TRP A 128 -10.79 8.08 20.44
N LYS A 129 -9.45 7.93 20.38
CA LYS A 129 -8.69 7.28 21.45
C LYS A 129 -8.84 7.98 22.80
N ASN A 130 -8.78 9.31 22.81
CA ASN A 130 -8.92 10.09 24.04
C ASN A 130 -10.31 9.95 24.64
N ASN A 131 -11.36 9.95 23.81
CA ASN A 131 -12.73 9.76 24.25
C ASN A 131 -12.94 8.37 24.85
N ILE A 132 -12.43 7.32 24.20
CA ILE A 132 -12.50 5.94 24.70
C ILE A 132 -11.76 5.81 26.04
N LYS A 133 -10.54 6.34 26.14
CA LYS A 133 -9.75 6.32 27.37
C LYS A 133 -10.43 7.07 28.52
N LYS A 134 -11.12 8.18 28.22
CA LYS A 134 -11.89 8.94 29.23
C LYS A 134 -13.03 8.08 29.80
N ILE A 135 -13.76 7.36 28.92
CA ILE A 135 -14.83 6.45 29.32
C ILE A 135 -14.29 5.30 30.18
N GLU A 136 -13.15 4.72 29.82
CA GLU A 136 -12.49 3.67 30.61
C GLU A 136 -12.10 4.16 32.00
N LEU A 137 -11.53 5.37 32.09
CA LEU A 137 -11.14 5.98 33.36
C LEU A 137 -12.36 6.32 34.25
N GLU A 138 -13.47 6.74 33.67
CA GLU A 138 -14.72 6.95 34.40
C GLU A 138 -15.27 5.62 34.96
N LYS A 139 -15.16 4.52 34.20
CA LYS A 139 -15.56 3.18 34.66
C LYS A 139 -14.65 2.65 35.77
N SER A 140 -13.33 2.85 35.68
CA SER A 140 -12.41 2.37 36.72
C SER A 140 -12.63 3.09 38.06
N LYS A 141 -12.93 4.40 38.04
CA LYS A 141 -13.29 5.16 39.24
C LYS A 141 -14.54 4.64 39.95
N LEU A 142 -15.48 4.06 39.20
CA LEU A 142 -16.69 3.46 39.76
C LEU A 142 -16.42 2.11 40.45
N ASN A 143 -15.34 1.41 40.09
CA ASN A 143 -15.03 0.07 40.60
C ASN A 143 -14.20 0.07 41.90
N ASN A 144 -13.91 1.24 42.49
CA ASN A 144 -13.20 1.39 43.78
C ASN A 144 -11.94 0.52 43.93
N ASP A 145 -11.07 0.50 42.92
CA ASP A 145 -9.68 0.07 43.14
C ASP A 145 -8.96 1.23 43.87
N ASP A 146 -9.03 1.25 45.20
CA ASP A 146 -8.41 2.30 45.99
C ASP A 146 -6.88 2.32 45.75
N PRO A 147 -6.28 3.48 45.45
CA PRO A 147 -4.84 3.57 45.31
C PRO A 147 -4.17 3.28 46.66
N ILE A 148 -3.31 2.26 46.68
CA ILE A 148 -2.46 1.90 47.82
C ILE A 148 -1.68 3.14 48.28
N ASN A 149 -1.48 3.28 49.61
CA ASN A 149 -0.66 4.32 50.20
C ASN A 149 0.73 4.38 49.54
N GLU A 150 1.27 5.58 49.32
CA GLU A 150 2.57 5.78 48.67
C GLU A 150 3.71 5.04 49.39
N ILE A 151 3.66 4.99 50.73
CA ILE A 151 4.64 4.26 51.56
C ILE A 151 4.58 2.76 51.23
N ASP A 152 3.38 2.19 51.22
CA ASP A 152 3.16 0.77 50.95
C ASP A 152 3.51 0.42 49.50
N GLN A 153 3.23 1.31 48.55
CA GLN A 153 3.63 1.12 47.14
C GLN A 153 5.15 1.04 46.98
N ARG A 154 5.90 1.89 47.69
CA ARG A 154 7.38 1.86 47.66
C ARG A 154 7.95 0.62 48.36
N LEU A 155 7.32 0.18 49.44
CA LEU A 155 7.71 -1.04 50.18
C LEU A 155 7.46 -2.30 49.35
N LEU A 156 6.27 -2.42 48.76
CA LEU A 156 5.84 -3.60 47.99
C LEU A 156 6.51 -3.68 46.62
N TYR A 157 6.75 -2.54 45.96
CA TYR A 157 7.27 -2.49 44.58
C TYR A 157 8.51 -1.59 44.45
N PRO A 158 9.67 -2.00 45.00
CA PRO A 158 10.91 -1.24 44.86
C PRO A 158 11.40 -1.20 43.40
N GLY A 159 12.10 -0.12 43.04
CA GLY A 159 12.69 0.03 41.71
C GLY A 159 13.85 -0.93 41.45
N LYS A 160 14.05 -1.30 40.17
CA LYS A 160 15.19 -2.12 39.72
C LYS A 160 16.16 -1.32 38.84
N VAL A 161 17.44 -1.65 38.89
CA VAL A 161 18.43 -1.14 37.93
C VAL A 161 18.18 -1.82 36.59
N LYS A 162 18.07 -1.01 35.54
CA LYS A 162 17.82 -1.50 34.19
C LYS A 162 19.14 -1.86 33.51
N THR A 163 19.11 -2.89 32.69
CA THR A 163 20.24 -3.25 31.83
C THR A 163 20.42 -2.22 30.72
N ASP A 164 21.64 -2.12 30.16
CA ASP A 164 21.92 -1.23 29.03
C ASP A 164 21.02 -1.49 27.83
N TYR A 165 20.60 -2.75 27.63
CA TYR A 165 19.66 -3.12 26.59
C TYR A 165 18.26 -2.58 26.88
N GLU A 166 17.76 -2.74 28.11
CA GLU A 166 16.46 -2.17 28.53
C GLU A 166 16.47 -0.66 28.35
N ILE A 167 17.55 0.03 28.73
CA ILE A 167 17.70 1.49 28.55
C ILE A 167 17.60 1.85 27.06
N LYS A 168 18.34 1.15 26.19
CA LYS A 168 18.28 1.37 24.73
C LYS A 168 16.88 1.10 24.14
N LEU A 169 16.15 0.14 24.69
CA LEU A 169 14.80 -0.20 24.24
C LEU A 169 13.76 0.82 24.72
N GLU A 170 13.98 1.41 25.91
CA GLU A 170 13.14 2.48 26.45
C GLU A 170 13.28 3.78 25.67
N ASP A 171 14.47 4.05 25.13
CA ASP A 171 14.77 5.16 24.23
C ASP A 171 14.10 5.00 22.84
N LYS A 172 12.76 4.93 22.83
CA LYS A 172 11.93 4.72 21.64
C LYS A 172 12.17 5.78 20.57
N ASP A 173 12.38 7.02 20.98
CA ASP A 173 12.61 8.14 20.07
C ASP A 173 13.89 7.99 19.23
N LYS A 174 14.85 7.16 19.68
CA LYS A 174 16.10 6.89 18.96
C LYS A 174 15.91 6.01 17.73
N TYR A 175 15.00 5.03 17.79
CA TYR A 175 14.86 4.01 16.74
C TYR A 175 13.49 4.01 16.06
N LEU A 176 12.46 4.64 16.66
CA LEU A 176 11.11 4.66 16.11
C LEU A 176 10.83 5.99 15.39
N LEU A 177 10.57 5.89 14.08
CA LEU A 177 10.26 7.06 13.25
C LEU A 177 8.81 7.53 13.46
N LYS A 178 8.64 8.81 13.79
CA LYS A 178 7.34 9.49 13.86
C LYS A 178 6.97 10.06 12.48
N ARG A 179 5.66 10.15 12.21
CA ARG A 179 5.16 10.66 10.92
C ARG A 179 5.45 12.17 10.80
N LEU A 180 6.10 12.57 9.71
CA LEU A 180 6.38 13.97 9.37
C LEU A 180 5.13 14.68 8.83
N ARG A 181 5.05 15.99 9.03
CA ARG A 181 4.01 16.86 8.45
C ARG A 181 4.39 17.28 7.03
N THR A 182 3.42 17.34 6.13
CA THR A 182 3.62 17.81 4.76
C THR A 182 3.75 19.33 4.70
N LEU A 183 4.22 19.86 3.56
CA LEU A 183 4.29 21.30 3.33
C LEU A 183 2.88 21.89 3.10
N PRO A 184 2.63 23.16 3.47
CA PRO A 184 1.42 23.87 3.07
C PRO A 184 1.42 24.10 1.55
N VAL A 185 0.25 24.14 0.94
CA VAL A 185 0.11 24.55 -0.46
C VAL A 185 0.13 26.08 -0.52
N ASN A 186 1.02 26.67 -1.31
CA ASN A 186 1.00 28.12 -1.52
C ASN A 186 -0.23 28.48 -2.36
N GLU A 187 -1.04 29.41 -1.86
CA GLU A 187 -2.09 30.04 -2.66
C GLU A 187 -1.42 30.80 -3.81
N LYS A 188 -1.90 30.56 -5.04
CA LYS A 188 -1.40 31.23 -6.25
C LYS A 188 -2.15 32.52 -6.49
#